data_AF-A0A6P0XTE0-F1
#
_entry.id   AF-A0A6P0XTE0-F1
#
_cell.length_a   1.000
_cell.length_b   1.000
_cell.length_c   1.000
_cell.angle_alpha   90.00
_cell.angle_beta   90.00
_cell.angle_gamma   90.00
#
_symmetry.space_group_name_H-M   'P 1'
#
loop_
_entity.id
_entity.type
_entity.pdbx_description
1 polymer ?
#
loop_
_entity_poly.entity_id
_entity_poly.type
_entity_poly.pdbx_seq_one_letter_code
_entity_poly.pdbx_strand_id
1 'polypeptide(L)' 'MHSFIPTERFFPYLSWKEIQDMPGKEDVVIIQPVGAIEQHGHHLPIIVDAAIGTAVV' A
#
# COMPACT_ATOMS: atom_id res chain seq x y z
N MET A 1 9.45 -7.68 -0.82
CA MET A 1 8.88 -6.76 -1.83
C MET A 1 8.95 -5.36 -1.27
N HIS A 2 10.10 -4.71 -1.41
CA HIS A 2 10.32 -3.35 -0.90
C HIS A 2 9.84 -2.39 -1.99
N SER A 3 8.73 -1.72 -1.73
CA SER A 3 8.15 -0.69 -2.60
C SER A 3 8.78 0.67 -2.25
N PHE A 4 8.18 1.75 -2.75
CA PHE A 4 8.54 3.12 -2.42
C PHE A 4 8.07 3.56 -1.01
N ILE A 5 7.19 2.78 -0.37
CA ILE A 5 6.68 3.05 0.97
C ILE A 5 7.75 2.67 2.01
N PRO A 6 8.17 3.59 2.90
CA PRO A 6 9.09 3.28 3.99
C PRO A 6 8.58 2.11 4.84
N THR A 7 9.49 1.22 5.24
CA THR A 7 9.14 -0.04 5.93
C THR A 7 8.31 0.16 7.19
N GLU A 8 8.64 1.20 7.96
CA GLU A 8 7.97 1.61 9.20
C GLU A 8 6.58 2.25 8.97
N ARG A 9 6.24 2.58 7.72
CA ARG A 9 4.91 3.08 7.32
C ARG A 9 4.10 2.07 6.53
N PHE A 10 4.70 0.93 6.16
CA PHE A 10 4.01 -0.09 5.39
C PHE A 10 3.27 -1.06 6.33
N PHE A 11 1.97 -0.85 6.48
CA PHE A 11 1.12 -1.58 7.43
C PHE A 11 1.31 -3.11 7.44
N PRO A 12 1.44 -3.81 6.28
CA PRO A 12 1.69 -5.26 6.27
C PRO A 12 3.00 -5.72 6.91
N TYR A 13 3.95 -4.82 7.18
CA TYR A 13 5.21 -5.14 7.85
C TYR A 13 5.14 -4.98 9.36
N LEU A 14 4.09 -4.35 9.88
CA LEU A 14 3.91 -4.16 11.31
C LEU A 14 3.22 -5.38 11.91
N SER A 15 3.75 -5.87 13.01
CA SER A 15 3.08 -6.84 13.87
C SER A 15 1.90 -6.19 14.60
N TRP A 16 0.94 -7.02 15.01
CA TRP A 16 -0.18 -6.55 15.82
C TRP A 16 0.26 -5.91 17.15
N LYS A 17 1.41 -6.31 17.72
CA LYS A 17 1.96 -5.71 18.94
C LYS A 17 2.48 -4.30 18.68
N GLU A 18 3.23 -4.11 17.59
CA GLU A 18 3.70 -2.79 17.17
C GLU A 18 2.53 -1.84 16.88
N ILE A 19 1.46 -2.35 16.28
CA ILE A 19 0.22 -1.58 16.09
C ILE A 19 -0.45 -1.30 17.44
N GLN A 20 -0.55 -2.28 18.34
CA GLN A 20 -1.18 -2.08 19.65
C GLN A 20 -0.48 -0.99 20.46
N ASP A 21 0.85 -1.03 20.50
CA ASP A 21 1.72 -0.17 21.31
C ASP A 21 2.08 1.16 20.61
N MET A 22 1.50 1.43 19.43
CA MET A 22 1.74 2.63 18.64
C MET A 22 1.24 3.89 19.35
N PRO A 23 2.11 4.90 19.59
CA PRO A 23 1.69 6.17 20.17
C PRO A 23 0.74 6.94 19.22
N GLY A 24 -0.37 7.46 19.75
CA GLY A 24 -1.34 8.25 18.97
C GLY A 24 -2.02 7.46 17.85
N LYS A 25 -2.17 6.14 18.01
CA LYS A 25 -2.79 5.24 17.01
C LYS A 25 -4.14 5.73 16.50
N GLU A 26 -4.91 6.36 17.36
CA GLU A 26 -6.21 6.96 17.08
C GLU A 26 -6.16 8.10 16.04
N ASP A 27 -5.01 8.75 15.89
CA ASP A 27 -4.78 9.84 14.93
C ASP A 27 -4.13 9.36 13.62
N VAL A 28 -3.81 8.07 13.52
CA VAL A 28 -3.12 7.51 12.35
C VAL A 28 -4.10 7.28 11.19
N VAL A 29 -3.74 7.85 10.04
CA VAL A 29 -4.48 7.64 8.79
C VAL A 29 -4.01 6.35 8.11
N ILE A 30 -4.96 5.46 7.79
CA ILE A 30 -4.71 4.28 6.96
C ILE A 30 -5.12 4.59 5.52
N ILE A 31 -4.21 4.35 4.57
CA ILE A 31 -4.48 4.46 3.14
C ILE A 31 -4.50 3.06 2.55
N GLN A 32 -5.62 2.69 1.93
CA GLN A 32 -5.78 1.43 1.20
C GLN A 32 -5.85 1.75 -0.30
N PRO A 33 -4.75 1.55 -1.06
CA PRO A 33 -4.83 1.58 -2.51
C PRO A 33 -5.82 0.52 -2.98
N VAL A 34 -6.70 0.90 -3.90
CA VAL A 34 -7.64 -0.01 -4.58
C VAL A 34 -7.40 0.14 -6.07
N GLY A 35 -7.26 -0.99 -6.75
CA GLY A 35 -7.10 -1.04 -8.21
C GLY A 35 -7.79 -2.28 -8.78
N ALA A 36 -7.59 -2.51 -10.07
CA ALA A 36 -8.12 -3.66 -10.79
C ALA A 36 -7.01 -4.51 -11.43
N ILE A 37 -7.42 -5.69 -11.88
CA ILE A 37 -6.67 -6.48 -12.87
C ILE A 37 -7.46 -6.38 -14.17
N GLU A 38 -7.01 -5.53 -15.09
CA GLU A 38 -7.77 -5.12 -16.27
C GLU A 38 -6.86 -4.98 -17.51
N GLN A 39 -7.42 -5.11 -18.71
CA GLN A 39 -6.67 -4.99 -19.96
C GLN A 39 -6.28 -3.52 -20.22
N HIS A 40 -5.00 -3.27 -20.54
CA HIS A 40 -4.48 -1.92 -20.85
C HIS A 40 -3.88 -1.81 -22.27
N GLY A 41 -4.41 -2.59 -23.21
CA GLY A 41 -3.97 -2.68 -24.59
C GLY A 41 -2.72 -3.55 -24.74
N HIS A 42 -2.23 -3.70 -25.97
CA HIS A 42 -1.08 -4.56 -26.25
C HIS A 42 0.26 -4.06 -25.66
N HIS A 43 0.28 -2.89 -25.03
CA HIS A 43 1.49 -2.16 -24.66
C HIS A 43 1.67 -2.00 -23.15
N LEU A 44 0.70 -2.42 -22.33
CA LEU A 44 0.76 -2.28 -20.89
C LEU A 44 0.33 -3.56 -20.15
N PRO A 45 0.92 -3.85 -18.99
CA PRO A 45 0.52 -4.99 -18.15
C PRO A 45 -0.89 -4.83 -17.59
N ILE A 46 -1.50 -5.94 -17.16
CA ILE A 46 -2.86 -5.95 -16.58
C ILE A 46 -2.96 -5.43 -15.13
N ILE A 47 -1.83 -5.06 -14.51
CA ILE A 47 -1.75 -4.64 -13.09
C ILE A 47 -1.69 -3.11 -12.94
N VAL A 48 -1.80 -2.35 -14.02
CA VAL A 48 -1.45 -0.91 -14.03
C VAL A 48 -2.20 -0.12 -12.97
N ASP A 49 -3.50 -0.37 -12.80
CA ASP A 49 -4.31 0.30 -11.77
C ASP A 49 -3.75 0.10 -10.36
N ALA A 50 -3.45 -1.15 -9.99
CA ALA A 50 -2.90 -1.48 -8.68
C ALA A 50 -1.46 -0.97 -8.52
N ALA A 51 -0.64 -1.05 -9.57
CA ALA A 51 0.76 -0.65 -9.55
C ALA A 51 0.90 0.88 -9.39
N ILE A 52 0.17 1.65 -10.19
CA ILE A 52 0.19 3.12 -10.10
C ILE A 52 -0.49 3.58 -8.80
N GLY A 53 -1.64 3.00 -8.46
CA GLY A 53 -2.34 3.30 -7.21
C GLY A 53 -1.44 3.09 -5.99
N THR A 54 -0.64 2.03 -5.95
CA THR A 54 0.31 1.77 -4.86
C THR A 54 1.55 2.68 -4.92
N ALA A 55 1.96 3.16 -6.10
CA ALA A 55 3.14 4.01 -6.26
C ALA A 55 2.91 5.49 -5.87
N VAL A 56 1.66 5.94 -5.89
CA VAL A 56 1.28 7.31 -5.50
C VAL A 56 1.20 7.47 -3.97
N VAL A 57 0.91 6.38 -3.26
CA VAL A 57 0.78 6.34 -1.79
C VAL A 57 2.13 6.13 -1.13
#